data_AF-A0A7V9ZWL4-F1
#
_entry.id   AF-A0A7V9ZWL4-F1
#
_cell.length_a   1.000
_cell.length_b   1.000
_cell.length_c   1.000
_cell.angle_alpha   90.00
_cell.angle_beta   90.00
_cell.angle_gamma   90.00
#
_symmetry.space_group_name_H-M   'P 1'
#
loop_
_entity.id
_entity.type
_entity.pdbx_description
1 polymer ?
#
loop_
_entity_poly.entity_id
_entity_poly.type
_entity_poly.pdbx_seq_one_letter_code
_entity_poly.pdbx_strand_id
1 'polypeptide(L)'
;MVGVLALGWTTVAVVQAGTDATSGVIKGTKKVDKLTGTAERDVMLGYSGNDWLRGLAGDDTLNGGNGQDTLSGGAGRDRILARDGFRDRVYCGLGVDRVVGDLTDRLHSDCEIRVLPPQPPSGPESRACSTTDYQKWSWEQCKPGTTITRVNKAWHCTQPLEKFGPLPIKVISISTEAWSDVAPVTLNSGCKGSPGTDINLIVDIRGAGPRSLYGSGVDAFKTRVNPQDIRVTGSIQCGRREPDAHQDAVQLQGGTNIMIVNVKAGGDYKAGLSTCQGAGGGVFYSYNQITNVDVLGGTFIVCNKALNGNNAATGNDIIGAKFRSGRNNGSDPNCDFEASAPCVNTAALRLENVVCETWREDRWVPVAPR
;
A
#
# COMPACT_ATOMS: atom_id res chain seq x y z
N MET A 1 -14.89 -40.74 56.68
CA MET A 1 -13.91 -39.89 55.96
C MET A 1 -13.84 -40.40 54.53
N VAL A 2 -14.57 -39.77 53.62
CA VAL A 2 -14.51 -40.06 52.18
C VAL A 2 -13.94 -38.82 51.53
N GLY A 3 -12.78 -38.99 50.88
CA GLY A 3 -11.99 -37.92 50.31
C GLY A 3 -12.73 -37.18 49.20
N VAL A 4 -12.70 -35.86 49.27
CA VAL A 4 -13.14 -34.97 48.20
C VAL A 4 -12.10 -35.04 47.08
N LEU A 5 -12.40 -35.76 46.00
CA LEU A 5 -11.73 -35.60 44.72
C LEU A 5 -12.52 -34.57 43.91
N ALA A 6 -12.07 -33.32 43.98
CA ALA A 6 -12.52 -32.27 43.09
C ALA A 6 -12.00 -32.57 41.68
N LEU A 7 -12.83 -33.23 40.86
CA LEU A 7 -12.66 -33.20 39.43
C LEU A 7 -13.15 -31.82 38.97
N GLY A 8 -12.19 -30.92 38.73
CA GLY A 8 -12.47 -29.61 38.16
C GLY A 8 -13.11 -29.79 36.79
N TRP A 9 -14.36 -29.38 36.66
CA TRP A 9 -14.99 -29.24 35.36
C TRP A 9 -14.27 -28.08 34.69
N THR A 10 -13.46 -28.38 33.67
CA THR A 10 -13.08 -27.34 32.72
C THR A 10 -14.36 -26.99 31.98
N THR A 11 -15.01 -25.92 32.41
CA THR A 11 -16.03 -25.24 31.62
C THR A 11 -15.39 -24.86 30.30
N VAL A 12 -15.69 -25.62 29.25
CA VAL A 12 -15.56 -25.11 27.89
C VAL A 12 -16.52 -23.92 27.84
N ALA A 13 -15.96 -22.71 27.76
CA ALA A 13 -16.76 -21.53 27.49
C ALA A 13 -17.37 -21.72 26.10
N VAL A 14 -18.64 -22.13 26.04
CA VAL A 14 -19.43 -22.01 24.82
C VAL A 14 -19.76 -20.54 24.71
N VAL A 15 -18.99 -19.81 23.91
CA VAL A 15 -19.40 -18.47 23.48
C VAL A 15 -20.47 -18.68 22.41
N GLN A 16 -21.73 -18.75 22.83
CA GLN A 16 -22.84 -18.59 21.89
C GLN A 16 -22.92 -17.10 21.57
N ALA A 17 -22.31 -16.71 20.44
CA ALA A 17 -22.52 -15.38 19.88
C ALA A 17 -24.01 -15.21 19.57
N GLY A 18 -24.51 -14.01 19.85
CA GLY A 18 -25.93 -13.70 20.04
C GLY A 18 -26.84 -14.08 18.87
N THR A 19 -28.07 -14.42 19.23
CA THR A 19 -29.21 -14.56 18.33
C THR A 19 -29.57 -13.20 17.74
N ASP A 20 -29.04 -12.87 16.58
CA ASP A 20 -29.68 -11.95 15.64
C ASP A 20 -29.41 -12.45 14.22
N ALA A 21 -30.46 -12.99 13.60
CA ALA A 21 -30.44 -13.64 12.30
C ALA A 21 -30.38 -12.61 11.16
N THR A 22 -29.26 -11.90 11.06
CA THR A 22 -28.87 -11.09 9.90
C THR A 22 -27.35 -11.15 9.76
N SER A 23 -26.86 -11.60 8.60
CA SER A 23 -25.45 -11.57 8.14
C SER A 23 -24.49 -10.87 9.12
N GLY A 24 -23.75 -11.64 9.90
CA GLY A 24 -23.00 -11.13 11.05
C GLY A 24 -21.51 -11.45 11.02
N VAL A 25 -20.71 -10.58 11.65
CA VAL A 25 -19.29 -10.88 11.94
C VAL A 25 -19.20 -11.60 13.28
N ILE A 26 -18.88 -12.88 13.28
CA ILE A 26 -18.74 -13.74 14.45
C ILE A 26 -17.26 -13.81 14.83
N LYS A 27 -16.93 -13.42 16.05
CA LYS A 27 -15.55 -13.27 16.53
C LYS A 27 -15.28 -14.14 17.74
N GLY A 28 -14.22 -14.93 17.68
CA GLY A 28 -13.61 -15.62 18.79
C GLY A 28 -12.70 -14.72 19.61
N THR A 29 -11.81 -15.35 20.36
CA THR A 29 -10.93 -14.77 21.37
C THR A 29 -9.49 -15.20 21.10
N LYS A 30 -8.58 -14.99 22.07
CA LYS A 30 -7.20 -15.50 21.96
C LYS A 30 -7.04 -16.88 22.62
N LYS A 31 -8.14 -17.61 22.78
CA LYS A 31 -8.21 -18.94 23.39
C LYS A 31 -8.95 -19.86 22.43
N VAL A 32 -8.95 -21.16 22.75
CA VAL A 32 -9.74 -22.16 22.03
C VAL A 32 -11.23 -21.81 22.07
N ASP A 33 -11.80 -21.57 20.89
CA ASP A 33 -13.20 -21.19 20.70
C ASP A 33 -13.98 -22.19 19.84
N LYS A 34 -15.30 -22.19 20.03
CA LYS A 34 -16.26 -22.92 19.18
C LYS A 34 -17.27 -21.93 18.63
N LEU A 35 -17.13 -21.62 17.35
CA LEU A 35 -17.95 -20.64 16.65
C LEU A 35 -18.86 -21.35 15.66
N THR A 36 -20.13 -20.98 15.64
CA THR A 36 -21.11 -21.50 14.68
C THR A 36 -21.84 -20.32 14.05
N GLY A 37 -21.86 -20.31 12.72
CA GLY A 37 -22.59 -19.36 11.88
C GLY A 37 -24.08 -19.64 11.85
N THR A 38 -24.73 -19.08 10.85
CA THR A 38 -26.17 -19.07 10.64
C THR A 38 -26.50 -19.72 9.31
N ALA A 39 -27.73 -19.57 8.81
CA ALA A 39 -28.09 -20.03 7.47
C ALA A 39 -27.90 -18.94 6.40
N GLU A 40 -27.35 -17.79 6.80
CA GLU A 40 -27.08 -16.63 5.95
C GLU A 40 -25.55 -16.45 5.80
N ARG A 41 -25.12 -15.53 4.94
CA ARG A 41 -23.70 -15.20 4.80
C ARG A 41 -23.10 -14.66 6.11
N ASP A 42 -22.07 -15.31 6.61
CA ASP A 42 -21.34 -14.91 7.82
C ASP A 42 -19.85 -14.63 7.59
N VAL A 43 -19.26 -13.85 8.49
CA VAL A 43 -17.81 -13.63 8.57
C VAL A 43 -17.31 -14.11 9.92
N MET A 44 -16.56 -15.21 9.95
CA MET A 44 -16.12 -15.86 11.18
C MET A 44 -14.60 -15.70 11.37
N LEU A 45 -14.18 -15.21 12.54
CA LEU A 45 -12.78 -14.96 12.90
C LEU A 45 -12.43 -15.68 14.22
N GLY A 46 -11.58 -16.72 14.20
CA GLY A 46 -11.15 -17.45 15.41
C GLY A 46 -10.06 -16.73 16.22
N TYR A 47 -9.13 -16.08 15.53
CA TYR A 47 -7.97 -15.33 16.04
C TYR A 47 -6.79 -16.15 16.57
N SER A 48 -6.79 -16.62 17.81
CA SER A 48 -5.65 -17.40 18.31
C SER A 48 -6.17 -18.49 19.23
N GLY A 49 -5.68 -19.70 19.08
CA GLY A 49 -6.31 -20.86 19.71
C GLY A 49 -6.36 -22.00 18.71
N ASN A 50 -6.82 -23.16 19.16
CA ASN A 50 -7.13 -24.27 18.26
C ASN A 50 -8.65 -24.32 18.16
N ASP A 51 -9.20 -23.57 17.23
CA ASP A 51 -10.59 -23.18 17.18
C ASP A 51 -11.42 -24.13 16.31
N TRP A 52 -12.73 -24.16 16.56
CA TRP A 52 -13.70 -24.84 15.70
C TRP A 52 -14.66 -23.81 15.12
N LEU A 53 -14.60 -23.59 13.80
CA LEU A 53 -15.49 -22.69 13.08
C LEU A 53 -16.39 -23.51 12.14
N ARG A 54 -17.70 -23.26 12.20
CA ARG A 54 -18.69 -23.90 11.32
C ARG A 54 -19.64 -22.86 10.73
N GLY A 55 -19.59 -22.63 9.41
CA GLY A 55 -20.41 -21.64 8.70
C GLY A 55 -21.89 -22.02 8.65
N LEU A 56 -22.18 -23.29 8.35
CA LEU A 56 -23.51 -23.90 8.17
C LEU A 56 -24.09 -23.72 6.77
N ALA A 57 -24.97 -22.77 6.51
CA ALA A 57 -25.50 -22.54 5.17
C ALA A 57 -25.34 -21.06 4.83
N GLY A 58 -25.18 -20.72 3.55
CA GLY A 58 -24.84 -19.36 3.14
C GLY A 58 -23.44 -19.30 2.54
N ASP A 59 -23.07 -18.14 1.99
CA ASP A 59 -21.74 -17.94 1.38
C ASP A 59 -20.78 -17.35 2.43
N ASP A 60 -20.10 -18.19 3.20
CA ASP A 60 -19.41 -17.77 4.41
C ASP A 60 -17.95 -17.39 4.17
N THR A 61 -17.38 -16.58 5.05
CA THR A 61 -15.93 -16.32 5.12
C THR A 61 -15.38 -16.74 6.47
N LEU A 62 -14.55 -17.78 6.50
CA LEU A 62 -13.95 -18.33 7.71
C LEU A 62 -12.45 -18.03 7.75
N ASN A 63 -11.96 -17.55 8.89
CA ASN A 63 -10.54 -17.38 9.17
C ASN A 63 -10.24 -17.97 10.55
N GLY A 64 -9.50 -19.08 10.57
CA GLY A 64 -9.11 -19.76 11.81
C GLY A 64 -8.29 -18.84 12.72
N GLY A 65 -7.26 -18.21 12.16
CA GLY A 65 -6.36 -17.37 12.94
C GLY A 65 -5.05 -18.11 13.13
N ASN A 66 -4.44 -18.00 14.31
CA ASN A 66 -3.20 -18.70 14.66
C ASN A 66 -3.51 -19.94 15.51
N GLY A 67 -3.13 -21.12 15.04
CA GLY A 67 -3.19 -22.37 15.79
C GLY A 67 -3.69 -23.52 14.92
N GLN A 68 -3.90 -24.70 15.51
CA GLN A 68 -4.42 -25.84 14.74
C GLN A 68 -5.94 -25.82 14.78
N ASP A 69 -6.55 -25.25 13.75
CA ASP A 69 -7.97 -25.00 13.67
C ASP A 69 -8.71 -26.11 12.91
N THR A 70 -10.03 -26.18 13.15
CA THR A 70 -10.95 -27.01 12.38
C THR A 70 -12.03 -26.11 11.78
N LEU A 71 -12.00 -25.96 10.46
CA LEU A 71 -12.85 -25.04 9.71
C LEU A 71 -13.82 -25.83 8.84
N SER A 72 -15.11 -25.53 8.95
CA SER A 72 -16.17 -26.14 8.14
C SER A 72 -16.99 -25.05 7.47
N GLY A 73 -16.94 -24.95 6.14
CA GLY A 73 -17.75 -24.01 5.35
C GLY A 73 -19.24 -24.32 5.51
N GLY A 74 -19.66 -25.45 4.95
CA GLY A 74 -21.06 -25.88 5.04
C GLY A 74 -21.69 -25.92 3.67
N ALA A 75 -22.93 -25.47 3.51
CA ALA A 75 -23.60 -25.41 2.22
C ALA A 75 -23.57 -23.98 1.66
N GLY A 76 -22.97 -23.76 0.50
CA GLY A 76 -22.88 -22.44 -0.13
C GLY A 76 -21.56 -22.25 -0.86
N ARG A 77 -21.21 -21.01 -1.22
CA ARG A 77 -19.89 -20.70 -1.78
C ARG A 77 -19.03 -20.06 -0.69
N ASP A 78 -18.20 -20.87 -0.06
CA ASP A 78 -17.44 -20.46 1.11
C ASP A 78 -16.00 -20.03 0.77
N ARG A 79 -15.46 -19.16 1.62
CA ARG A 79 -14.08 -18.66 1.55
C ARG A 79 -13.37 -18.97 2.87
N ILE A 80 -12.47 -19.95 2.84
CA ILE A 80 -11.77 -20.42 4.03
C ILE A 80 -10.31 -19.98 3.98
N LEU A 81 -9.82 -19.32 5.02
CA LEU A 81 -8.42 -18.87 5.18
C LEU A 81 -7.74 -19.65 6.31
N ALA A 82 -6.70 -20.40 5.95
CA ALA A 82 -5.89 -21.30 6.79
C ALA A 82 -4.40 -21.13 6.43
N ARG A 83 -3.86 -19.92 6.56
CA ARG A 83 -2.52 -19.56 6.00
C ARG A 83 -1.56 -19.04 7.05
N ASP A 84 -1.67 -19.58 8.24
CA ASP A 84 -0.97 -19.14 9.45
C ASP A 84 0.30 -19.95 9.73
N GLY A 85 0.59 -21.00 8.95
CA GLY A 85 1.73 -21.89 9.12
C GLY A 85 1.47 -23.03 10.10
N PHE A 86 0.25 -23.17 10.62
CA PHE A 86 -0.17 -24.27 11.48
C PHE A 86 -1.04 -25.25 10.69
N ARG A 87 -1.12 -26.48 11.20
CA ARG A 87 -1.82 -27.56 10.51
C ARG A 87 -3.32 -27.50 10.79
N ASP A 88 -4.07 -26.90 9.89
CA ASP A 88 -5.51 -26.85 9.97
C ASP A 88 -6.18 -28.07 9.35
N ARG A 89 -7.44 -28.30 9.75
CA ARG A 89 -8.35 -29.25 9.11
C ARG A 89 -9.50 -28.49 8.48
N VAL A 90 -9.64 -28.59 7.17
CA VAL A 90 -10.65 -27.86 6.42
C VAL A 90 -11.65 -28.81 5.77
N TYR A 91 -12.93 -28.60 6.05
CA TYR A 91 -14.06 -29.26 5.43
C TYR A 91 -14.85 -28.21 4.65
N CYS A 92 -14.96 -28.38 3.35
CA CYS A 92 -15.58 -27.36 2.50
C CYS A 92 -17.11 -27.48 2.56
N GLY A 93 -17.63 -28.70 2.48
CA GLY A 93 -19.06 -28.97 2.48
C GLY A 93 -19.64 -29.00 1.07
N LEU A 94 -20.88 -28.53 0.89
CA LEU A 94 -21.58 -28.57 -0.39
C LEU A 94 -21.50 -27.20 -1.07
N GLY A 95 -20.99 -27.16 -2.29
CA GLY A 95 -21.02 -25.95 -3.09
C GLY A 95 -19.78 -25.83 -3.95
N VAL A 96 -19.29 -24.62 -4.16
CA VAL A 96 -18.02 -24.42 -4.87
C VAL A 96 -17.16 -23.55 -3.99
N ASP A 97 -16.29 -24.18 -3.23
CA ASP A 97 -15.59 -23.49 -2.15
C ASP A 97 -14.20 -23.03 -2.56
N ARG A 98 -13.70 -22.04 -1.83
CA ARG A 98 -12.35 -21.52 -2.02
C ARG A 98 -11.57 -21.58 -0.72
N VAL A 99 -10.58 -22.45 -0.69
CA VAL A 99 -9.63 -22.52 0.42
C VAL A 99 -8.32 -21.83 0.06
N VAL A 100 -7.86 -20.94 0.95
CA VAL A 100 -6.52 -20.36 0.94
C VAL A 100 -5.77 -20.96 2.12
N GLY A 101 -5.20 -22.13 1.88
CA GLY A 101 -4.38 -22.88 2.83
C GLY A 101 -2.88 -22.73 2.56
N ASP A 102 -2.06 -23.29 3.44
CA ASP A 102 -0.65 -23.57 3.18
C ASP A 102 -0.36 -25.08 3.07
N LEU A 103 0.92 -25.44 2.92
CA LEU A 103 1.32 -26.84 2.68
C LEU A 103 1.16 -27.75 3.91
N THR A 104 0.90 -27.17 5.08
CA THR A 104 0.77 -27.93 6.33
C THR A 104 -0.65 -28.40 6.57
N ASP A 105 -1.64 -27.83 5.89
CA ASP A 105 -3.07 -28.11 6.08
C ASP A 105 -3.53 -29.46 5.54
N ARG A 106 -4.62 -29.94 6.11
CA ARG A 106 -5.37 -31.09 5.63
C ARG A 106 -6.72 -30.64 5.09
N LEU A 107 -6.83 -30.54 3.78
CA LEU A 107 -8.10 -30.35 3.09
C LEU A 107 -8.83 -31.69 2.99
N HIS A 108 -10.08 -31.71 3.40
CA HIS A 108 -10.95 -32.87 3.23
C HIS A 108 -11.32 -33.06 1.75
N SER A 109 -11.71 -34.27 1.36
CA SER A 109 -11.92 -34.64 -0.05
C SER A 109 -13.12 -33.97 -0.71
N ASP A 110 -13.99 -33.36 0.08
CA ASP A 110 -15.11 -32.54 -0.37
C ASP A 110 -14.68 -31.13 -0.77
N CYS A 111 -13.43 -30.73 -0.49
CA CYS A 111 -12.90 -29.48 -0.99
C CYS A 111 -12.57 -29.57 -2.47
N GLU A 112 -13.27 -28.79 -3.30
CA GLU A 112 -12.97 -28.66 -4.71
C GLU A 112 -11.66 -27.86 -4.89
N ILE A 113 -10.51 -28.55 -4.85
CA ILE A 113 -9.21 -27.89 -4.96
C ILE A 113 -9.06 -27.22 -6.34
N ARG A 114 -8.97 -25.89 -6.32
CA ARG A 114 -7.98 -25.16 -7.11
C ARG A 114 -6.99 -24.47 -6.17
N VAL A 115 -5.73 -24.94 -6.17
CA VAL A 115 -4.62 -24.02 -5.91
C VAL A 115 -4.53 -23.10 -7.12
N LEU A 116 -5.17 -21.95 -7.01
CA LEU A 116 -4.78 -20.61 -7.44
C LEU A 116 -6.01 -19.69 -7.22
N PRO A 117 -5.83 -18.43 -6.80
CA PRO A 117 -6.93 -17.48 -6.66
C PRO A 117 -7.76 -17.41 -7.96
N PRO A 118 -9.08 -17.13 -7.91
CA PRO A 118 -9.77 -16.64 -9.10
C PRO A 118 -8.94 -15.47 -9.60
N GLN A 119 -8.51 -15.53 -10.87
CA GLN A 119 -7.93 -14.35 -11.47
C GLN A 119 -8.94 -13.21 -11.23
N PRO A 120 -8.49 -12.06 -10.71
CA PRO A 120 -9.28 -10.85 -10.83
C PRO A 120 -9.75 -10.76 -12.28
N PRO A 121 -10.99 -10.32 -12.57
CA PRO A 121 -11.49 -10.24 -13.95
C PRO A 121 -10.37 -9.67 -14.80
N SER A 122 -9.84 -10.46 -15.76
CA SER A 122 -8.52 -10.27 -16.37
C SER A 122 -8.12 -8.80 -16.34
N GLY A 123 -7.42 -8.41 -15.27
CA GLY A 123 -6.79 -7.11 -15.23
C GLY A 123 -5.90 -7.08 -16.45
N PRO A 124 -5.76 -5.94 -17.15
CA PRO A 124 -5.15 -5.94 -18.47
C PRO A 124 -3.83 -6.71 -18.36
N GLU A 125 -3.68 -7.74 -19.20
CA GLU A 125 -2.52 -8.66 -19.24
C GLU A 125 -1.27 -7.91 -18.82
N SER A 126 -0.41 -8.50 -17.98
CA SER A 126 0.83 -7.86 -17.53
C SER A 126 1.56 -7.27 -18.73
N ARG A 127 1.41 -5.96 -18.94
CA ARG A 127 2.08 -5.28 -20.04
C ARG A 127 3.53 -5.15 -19.60
N ALA A 128 4.46 -5.27 -20.55
CA ALA A 128 5.79 -4.74 -20.32
C ALA A 128 5.60 -3.27 -19.92
N CYS A 129 5.88 -2.93 -18.65
CA CYS A 129 5.78 -1.56 -18.18
C CYS A 129 6.90 -0.78 -18.84
N SER A 130 6.57 -0.20 -20.00
CA SER A 130 7.50 0.61 -20.76
C SER A 130 7.22 2.08 -20.51
N THR A 131 8.30 2.85 -20.44
CA THR A 131 8.24 4.31 -20.34
C THR A 131 7.61 4.96 -21.58
N THR A 132 7.63 4.28 -22.73
CA THR A 132 7.02 4.77 -23.99
C THR A 132 5.49 4.69 -23.98
N ASP A 133 4.92 3.70 -23.28
CA ASP A 133 3.47 3.43 -23.25
C ASP A 133 2.87 3.69 -21.85
N TYR A 134 3.51 4.54 -21.05
CA TYR A 134 3.20 4.74 -19.63
C TYR A 134 1.74 5.10 -19.32
N GLN A 135 1.04 5.73 -20.27
CA GLN A 135 -0.37 6.13 -20.14
C GLN A 135 -1.35 4.95 -20.26
N LYS A 136 -0.90 3.80 -20.79
CA LYS A 136 -1.73 2.63 -21.07
C LYS A 136 -1.65 1.56 -19.98
N TRP A 137 -0.89 1.80 -18.93
CA TRP A 137 -0.76 0.89 -17.80
C TRP A 137 -0.82 1.63 -16.47
N SER A 138 -0.94 0.91 -15.37
CA SER A 138 -0.79 1.40 -14.01
C SER A 138 0.31 0.62 -13.29
N TRP A 139 0.98 1.23 -12.31
CA TRP A 139 2.15 0.63 -11.66
C TRP A 139 1.88 -0.77 -11.09
N GLU A 140 0.64 -1.06 -10.71
CA GLU A 140 0.19 -2.36 -10.21
C GLU A 140 0.37 -3.49 -11.24
N GLN A 141 0.41 -3.15 -12.54
CA GLN A 141 0.59 -4.09 -13.64
C GLN A 141 2.06 -4.43 -13.89
N CYS A 142 2.99 -3.72 -13.26
CA CYS A 142 4.42 -3.96 -13.39
C CYS A 142 4.85 -5.14 -12.51
N LYS A 143 5.34 -6.21 -13.14
CA LYS A 143 5.83 -7.39 -12.41
C LYS A 143 7.24 -7.14 -11.86
N PRO A 144 7.46 -7.24 -10.54
CA PRO A 144 8.81 -7.16 -9.99
C PRO A 144 9.61 -8.44 -10.23
N GLY A 145 10.92 -8.29 -10.43
CA GLY A 145 11.87 -9.40 -10.39
C GLY A 145 12.28 -9.74 -8.96
N THR A 146 12.33 -8.74 -8.08
CA THR A 146 12.65 -8.88 -6.66
C THR A 146 11.71 -8.05 -5.83
N THR A 147 11.25 -8.56 -4.67
CA THR A 147 10.46 -7.78 -3.73
C THR A 147 11.17 -7.68 -2.38
N ILE A 148 11.30 -6.46 -1.87
CA ILE A 148 11.89 -6.13 -0.58
C ILE A 148 10.80 -5.49 0.25
N THR A 149 10.48 -6.07 1.41
CA THR A 149 9.53 -5.49 2.35
C THR A 149 10.26 -4.94 3.58
N ARG A 150 9.84 -3.76 4.04
CA ARG A 150 10.30 -3.11 5.27
C ARG A 150 9.10 -2.69 6.09
N VAL A 151 9.11 -3.03 7.37
CA VAL A 151 8.11 -2.59 8.35
C VAL A 151 8.84 -1.71 9.37
N ASN A 152 8.32 -0.51 9.59
CA ASN A 152 8.87 0.49 10.51
C ASN A 152 10.35 0.81 10.31
N LYS A 153 10.82 0.72 9.05
CA LYS A 153 12.22 0.90 8.66
C LYS A 153 12.31 1.49 7.26
N ALA A 154 13.32 2.32 7.05
CA ALA A 154 13.65 2.80 5.73
C ALA A 154 14.38 1.75 4.88
N TRP A 155 14.33 1.96 3.57
CA TRP A 155 15.21 1.32 2.62
C TRP A 155 16.04 2.40 1.90
N HIS A 156 17.35 2.30 2.06
CA HIS A 156 18.32 3.19 1.44
C HIS A 156 19.06 2.43 0.34
N CYS A 157 18.99 2.93 -0.88
CA CYS A 157 19.78 2.41 -1.99
C CYS A 157 21.14 3.11 -2.04
N THR A 158 22.22 2.35 -1.90
CA THR A 158 23.61 2.84 -1.91
C THR A 158 24.52 2.03 -2.84
N GLN A 159 23.92 1.20 -3.71
CA GLN A 159 24.61 0.32 -4.65
C GLN A 159 23.71 0.10 -5.88
N PRO A 160 24.24 -0.44 -7.00
CA PRO A 160 23.42 -0.72 -8.19
C PRO A 160 22.21 -1.60 -7.85
N LEU A 161 21.05 -1.29 -8.43
CA LEU A 161 19.77 -1.93 -8.07
C LEU A 161 19.77 -3.45 -8.30
N GLU A 162 20.44 -3.90 -9.36
CA GLU A 162 20.65 -5.33 -9.67
C GLU A 162 21.36 -6.12 -8.56
N LYS A 163 22.09 -5.45 -7.66
CA LYS A 163 22.75 -6.11 -6.52
C LYS A 163 21.76 -6.54 -5.44
N PHE A 164 20.53 -6.00 -5.46
CA PHE A 164 19.47 -6.46 -4.57
C PHE A 164 18.70 -7.68 -5.13
N GLY A 165 18.86 -7.98 -6.42
CA GLY A 165 18.23 -9.12 -7.09
C GLY A 165 17.78 -8.78 -8.52
N PRO A 166 17.07 -9.70 -9.22
CA PRO A 166 16.50 -9.43 -10.54
C PRO A 166 15.63 -8.17 -10.57
N LEU A 167 15.82 -7.34 -11.59
CA LEU A 167 15.03 -6.13 -11.82
C LEU A 167 13.65 -6.46 -12.43
N PRO A 168 12.64 -5.60 -12.25
CA PRO A 168 12.62 -4.43 -11.38
C PRO A 168 12.65 -4.80 -9.89
N ILE A 169 13.31 -4.01 -9.04
CA ILE A 169 13.18 -4.14 -7.59
C ILE A 169 11.86 -3.50 -7.17
N LYS A 170 11.02 -4.20 -6.41
CA LYS A 170 9.88 -3.62 -5.70
C LYS A 170 10.20 -3.43 -4.24
N VAL A 171 10.08 -2.21 -3.75
CA VAL A 171 10.27 -1.87 -2.34
C VAL A 171 8.91 -1.55 -1.74
N ILE A 172 8.46 -2.42 -0.83
CA ILE A 172 7.25 -2.22 -0.04
C ILE A 172 7.69 -1.68 1.33
N SER A 173 7.34 -0.45 1.63
CA SER A 173 7.55 0.15 2.95
C SER A 173 6.22 0.30 3.66
N ILE A 174 6.09 -0.36 4.82
CA ILE A 174 4.87 -0.38 5.62
C ILE A 174 5.16 0.32 6.93
N SER A 175 4.35 1.32 7.21
CA SER A 175 4.40 2.05 8.46
C SER A 175 3.20 1.76 9.33
N THR A 176 3.42 1.04 10.43
CA THR A 176 2.37 0.81 11.44
C THR A 176 2.49 1.78 12.61
N GLU A 177 3.65 2.41 12.78
CA GLU A 177 3.92 3.44 13.78
C GLU A 177 4.98 4.42 13.25
N ALA A 178 5.33 5.43 14.05
CA ALA A 178 6.39 6.37 13.70
C ALA A 178 7.78 5.80 14.02
N TRP A 179 8.75 5.96 13.10
CA TRP A 179 10.16 5.61 13.33
C TRP A 179 11.12 6.72 12.95
N SER A 180 12.35 6.67 13.47
CA SER A 180 13.36 7.69 13.17
C SER A 180 14.06 7.40 11.84
N ASP A 181 13.78 8.19 10.80
CA ASP A 181 14.55 8.25 9.55
C ASP A 181 14.19 9.54 8.79
N VAL A 182 14.83 9.77 7.65
CA VAL A 182 14.57 10.90 6.75
C VAL A 182 13.56 10.57 5.65
N ALA A 183 13.42 9.28 5.27
CA ALA A 183 12.42 8.84 4.28
C ALA A 183 12.23 7.31 4.32
N PRO A 184 11.03 6.78 4.04
CA PRO A 184 10.80 5.35 3.80
C PRO A 184 11.69 4.77 2.68
N VAL A 185 11.87 5.50 1.58
CA VAL A 185 12.73 5.10 0.45
C VAL A 185 13.65 6.26 0.06
N THR A 186 14.96 6.03 0.14
CA THR A 186 15.97 7.01 -0.30
C THR A 186 16.94 6.41 -1.32
N LEU A 187 17.20 7.14 -2.40
CA LEU A 187 18.24 6.83 -3.38
C LEU A 187 19.46 7.73 -3.14
N ASN A 188 20.58 7.12 -2.74
CA ASN A 188 21.82 7.79 -2.37
C ASN A 188 22.96 7.42 -3.34
N SER A 189 24.17 7.87 -2.98
CA SER A 189 25.40 7.60 -3.73
C SER A 189 25.59 6.10 -3.91
N GLY A 190 25.95 5.71 -5.13
CA GLY A 190 26.08 4.31 -5.55
C GLY A 190 24.76 3.69 -6.03
N CYS A 191 23.60 4.31 -5.79
CA CYS A 191 22.35 3.83 -6.36
C CYS A 191 22.32 4.08 -7.88
N LYS A 192 22.26 3.00 -8.64
CA LYS A 192 22.29 3.05 -10.10
C LYS A 192 21.31 2.06 -10.71
N GLY A 193 20.55 2.49 -11.72
CA GLY A 193 19.73 1.59 -12.51
C GLY A 193 20.55 0.90 -13.60
N SER A 194 20.07 -0.26 -14.04
CA SER A 194 20.76 -1.05 -15.06
C SER A 194 20.23 -0.72 -16.46
N PRO A 195 21.09 -0.58 -17.48
CA PRO A 195 20.67 -0.39 -18.86
C PRO A 195 19.77 -1.51 -19.37
N GLY A 196 18.85 -1.20 -20.30
CA GLY A 196 17.98 -2.19 -20.94
C GLY A 196 16.75 -2.62 -20.11
N THR A 197 16.59 -2.12 -18.89
CA THR A 197 15.36 -2.30 -18.11
C THR A 197 14.51 -1.03 -18.19
N ASP A 198 13.25 -1.16 -18.60
CA ASP A 198 12.37 0.01 -18.74
C ASP A 198 11.96 0.63 -17.40
N ILE A 199 11.78 -0.17 -16.34
CA ILE A 199 11.54 0.28 -14.97
C ILE A 199 12.54 -0.42 -14.06
N ASN A 200 13.33 0.34 -13.29
CA ASN A 200 14.31 -0.24 -12.38
C ASN A 200 13.75 -0.46 -10.98
N LEU A 201 12.86 0.44 -10.53
CA LEU A 201 12.35 0.48 -9.17
C LEU A 201 10.83 0.67 -9.15
N ILE A 202 10.14 -0.15 -8.37
CA ILE A 202 8.72 -0.02 -8.06
C ILE A 202 8.62 0.32 -6.56
N VAL A 203 8.05 1.47 -6.20
CA VAL A 203 7.85 1.86 -4.80
C VAL A 203 6.41 1.64 -4.36
N ASP A 204 6.22 1.15 -3.15
CA ASP A 204 4.90 0.93 -2.57
C ASP A 204 4.98 1.31 -1.09
N ILE A 205 4.76 2.60 -0.84
CA ILE A 205 4.96 3.25 0.47
C ILE A 205 3.60 3.48 1.11
N ARG A 206 3.44 2.98 2.34
CA ARG A 206 2.15 2.88 3.01
C ARG A 206 2.23 3.27 4.48
N GLY A 207 1.16 3.88 4.99
CA GLY A 207 1.00 4.16 6.41
C GLY A 207 1.75 5.41 6.86
N ALA A 208 2.00 5.52 8.17
CA ALA A 208 2.44 6.73 8.87
C ALA A 208 3.80 7.36 8.50
N GLY A 209 4.72 6.67 7.85
CA GLY A 209 6.06 7.17 7.54
C GLY A 209 6.99 7.39 8.75
N PRO A 210 8.25 7.83 8.51
CA PRO A 210 9.18 8.24 9.55
C PRO A 210 8.76 9.54 10.25
N ARG A 211 9.40 9.83 11.39
CA ARG A 211 9.36 11.08 12.12
C ARG A 211 10.73 11.76 12.08
N SER A 212 10.75 13.08 11.88
CA SER A 212 11.96 13.87 12.09
C SER A 212 11.92 14.53 13.47
N LEU A 213 12.99 14.40 14.25
CA LEU A 213 13.18 15.12 15.50
C LEU A 213 13.60 16.59 15.29
N TYR A 214 14.04 16.92 14.08
CA TYR A 214 14.46 18.25 13.67
C TYR A 214 13.58 18.64 12.49
N GLY A 215 12.63 19.55 12.70
CA GLY A 215 11.58 19.89 11.73
C GLY A 215 12.03 20.00 10.27
N SER A 216 11.09 19.74 9.35
CA SER A 216 11.18 19.76 7.87
C SER A 216 12.04 18.66 7.21
N GLY A 217 11.42 17.71 6.51
CA GLY A 217 12.12 16.81 5.56
C GLY A 217 11.90 15.30 5.72
N VAL A 218 10.73 14.87 6.19
CA VAL A 218 10.30 13.46 6.10
C VAL A 218 9.56 13.24 4.79
N ASP A 219 10.33 13.11 3.72
CA ASP A 219 9.81 12.89 2.37
C ASP A 219 9.51 11.40 2.20
N ALA A 220 8.42 11.03 1.52
CA ALA A 220 8.08 9.62 1.37
C ALA A 220 9.07 8.90 0.44
N PHE A 221 9.41 9.54 -0.68
CA PHE A 221 10.44 9.08 -1.60
C PHE A 221 11.43 10.21 -1.88
N LYS A 222 12.73 9.88 -1.83
CA LYS A 222 13.78 10.88 -1.95
C LYS A 222 14.93 10.43 -2.83
N THR A 223 15.39 11.32 -3.72
CA THR A 223 16.71 11.20 -4.34
C THR A 223 17.65 12.18 -3.68
N ARG A 224 18.86 11.75 -3.30
CA ARG A 224 19.80 12.57 -2.53
C ARG A 224 21.13 12.76 -3.25
N VAL A 225 22.17 12.01 -2.88
CA VAL A 225 23.53 12.25 -3.37
C VAL A 225 23.79 11.43 -4.63
N ASN A 226 23.60 12.01 -5.82
CA ASN A 226 24.01 11.45 -7.11
C ASN A 226 23.53 10.00 -7.45
N PRO A 227 22.25 9.63 -7.26
CA PRO A 227 21.71 8.44 -7.91
C PRO A 227 21.63 8.63 -9.43
N GLN A 228 21.77 7.56 -10.21
CA GLN A 228 21.91 7.66 -11.67
C GLN A 228 21.13 6.60 -12.45
N ASP A 229 20.56 7.00 -13.59
CA ASP A 229 19.96 6.10 -14.59
C ASP A 229 18.80 5.24 -14.02
N ILE A 230 17.94 5.85 -13.19
CA ILE A 230 16.87 5.13 -12.48
C ILE A 230 15.51 5.57 -12.99
N ARG A 231 14.72 4.58 -13.38
CA ARG A 231 13.31 4.74 -13.75
C ARG A 231 12.43 4.13 -12.66
N VAL A 232 11.56 4.95 -12.07
CA VAL A 232 10.74 4.62 -10.90
C VAL A 232 9.26 4.70 -11.24
N THR A 233 8.49 3.72 -10.80
CA THR A 233 7.01 3.80 -10.76
C THR A 233 6.51 3.38 -9.38
N GLY A 234 5.21 3.55 -9.10
CA GLY A 234 4.66 3.07 -7.83
C GLY A 234 3.55 3.89 -7.21
N SER A 235 3.28 3.58 -5.94
CA SER A 235 2.34 4.26 -5.07
C SER A 235 3.05 4.81 -3.84
N ILE A 236 2.73 6.06 -3.48
CA ILE A 236 3.39 6.77 -2.40
C ILE A 236 2.34 7.42 -1.49
N GLN A 237 2.29 6.97 -0.24
CA GLN A 237 1.60 7.65 0.86
C GLN A 237 2.65 8.34 1.74
N CYS A 238 2.45 9.61 2.11
CA CYS A 238 3.37 10.28 3.05
C CYS A 238 3.07 9.96 4.51
N GLY A 239 1.81 9.61 4.80
CA GLY A 239 1.41 9.06 6.08
C GLY A 239 0.79 10.09 7.01
N ARG A 240 1.20 10.04 8.28
CA ARG A 240 0.55 10.84 9.33
C ARG A 240 1.02 12.27 9.25
N ARG A 241 0.12 13.19 9.54
CA ARG A 241 0.43 14.60 9.81
C ARG A 241 1.40 14.72 10.99
N GLU A 242 2.49 15.45 10.78
CA GLU A 242 3.41 15.87 11.84
C GLU A 242 3.38 17.40 11.99
N PRO A 243 3.35 17.94 13.22
CA PRO A 243 3.53 19.37 13.45
C PRO A 243 4.88 19.84 12.89
N ASP A 244 4.89 20.96 12.16
CA ASP A 244 6.07 21.56 11.52
C ASP A 244 6.78 20.70 10.45
N ALA A 245 6.14 19.63 9.97
CA ALA A 245 6.72 18.75 8.97
C ALA A 245 6.39 19.17 7.53
N HIS A 246 7.44 19.19 6.71
CA HIS A 246 7.37 19.29 5.26
C HIS A 246 7.40 17.85 4.74
N GLN A 247 6.24 17.20 4.64
CA GLN A 247 6.11 15.83 4.11
C GLN A 247 5.79 15.88 2.62
N ASP A 248 6.83 15.76 1.79
CA ASP A 248 6.68 15.71 0.35
C ASP A 248 6.52 14.25 -0.11
N ALA A 249 5.74 14.03 -1.17
CA ALA A 249 5.58 12.68 -1.69
C ALA A 249 6.85 12.24 -2.42
N VAL A 250 7.37 13.11 -3.28
CA VAL A 250 8.63 12.92 -3.99
C VAL A 250 9.48 14.17 -3.80
N GLN A 251 10.64 14.01 -3.17
CA GLN A 251 11.66 15.06 -3.14
C GLN A 251 12.85 14.65 -4.00
N LEU A 252 13.14 15.50 -4.98
CA LEU A 252 14.32 15.43 -5.83
C LEU A 252 15.35 16.40 -5.24
N GLN A 253 16.41 15.84 -4.65
CA GLN A 253 17.53 16.61 -4.06
C GLN A 253 18.82 16.42 -4.87
N GLY A 254 18.93 15.36 -5.67
CA GLY A 254 20.04 15.18 -6.58
C GLY A 254 19.85 13.93 -7.42
N GLY A 255 20.64 13.82 -8.49
CA GLY A 255 20.64 12.67 -9.39
C GLY A 255 20.71 13.08 -10.85
N THR A 256 21.07 12.12 -11.69
CA THR A 256 21.17 12.28 -13.15
C THR A 256 20.38 11.19 -13.85
N ASN A 257 19.66 11.52 -14.91
CA ASN A 257 18.87 10.55 -15.69
C ASN A 257 17.87 9.79 -14.80
N ILE A 258 17.07 10.52 -14.02
CA ILE A 258 16.03 9.95 -13.17
C ILE A 258 14.69 10.13 -13.86
N MET A 259 13.90 9.08 -13.97
CA MET A 259 12.57 9.17 -14.55
C MET A 259 11.52 8.67 -13.57
N ILE A 260 10.55 9.52 -13.25
CA ILE A 260 9.37 9.17 -12.47
C ILE A 260 8.24 8.88 -13.44
N VAL A 261 7.76 7.64 -13.47
CA VAL A 261 6.85 7.13 -14.49
C VAL A 261 5.55 6.69 -13.84
N ASN A 262 4.48 7.41 -14.14
CA ASN A 262 3.11 7.09 -13.78
C ASN A 262 2.91 6.75 -12.29
N VAL A 263 3.58 7.50 -11.42
CA VAL A 263 3.46 7.36 -9.97
C VAL A 263 2.12 7.90 -9.49
N LYS A 264 1.52 7.21 -8.53
CA LYS A 264 0.37 7.71 -7.75
C LYS A 264 0.87 8.17 -6.40
N ALA A 265 0.79 9.47 -6.13
CA ALA A 265 1.31 10.05 -4.91
C ALA A 265 0.24 10.82 -4.16
N GLY A 266 0.21 10.60 -2.85
CA GLY A 266 -0.46 11.45 -1.90
C GLY A 266 -1.89 11.10 -1.55
N GLY A 267 -2.49 10.02 -2.06
CA GLY A 267 -3.72 9.46 -1.46
C GLY A 267 -4.81 9.11 -2.46
N ASP A 268 -6.07 9.17 -2.02
CA ASP A 268 -7.21 8.89 -2.90
C ASP A 268 -7.49 10.10 -3.79
N TYR A 269 -6.94 10.00 -4.99
CA TYR A 269 -7.09 10.96 -6.04
C TYR A 269 -8.56 11.28 -6.40
N LYS A 270 -9.47 10.30 -6.32
CA LYS A 270 -10.90 10.46 -6.65
C LYS A 270 -11.67 11.08 -5.50
N ALA A 271 -11.46 10.58 -4.29
CA ALA A 271 -12.11 11.09 -3.09
C ALA A 271 -11.57 12.48 -2.69
N GLY A 272 -10.43 12.88 -3.24
CA GLY A 272 -9.75 14.14 -2.95
C GLY A 272 -9.07 14.16 -1.59
N LEU A 273 -8.79 12.98 -1.02
CA LEU A 273 -8.13 12.84 0.28
C LEU A 273 -6.63 12.70 0.09
N SER A 274 -5.91 13.62 0.69
CA SER A 274 -4.46 13.62 0.77
C SER A 274 -3.97 12.83 1.99
N THR A 275 -2.76 12.33 1.87
CA THR A 275 -1.91 11.73 2.91
C THR A 275 -0.58 12.48 2.99
N CYS A 276 -0.44 13.58 2.23
CA CYS A 276 0.77 14.36 2.09
C CYS A 276 0.46 15.84 2.31
N GLN A 277 1.13 16.44 3.29
CA GLN A 277 1.02 17.86 3.58
C GLN A 277 1.67 18.72 2.49
N GLY A 278 2.83 18.28 2.00
CA GLY A 278 3.47 18.79 0.78
C GLY A 278 3.86 20.26 0.83
N ALA A 279 4.65 20.68 1.82
CA ALA A 279 5.16 22.04 1.87
C ALA A 279 6.17 22.33 0.75
N GLY A 280 6.94 21.31 0.35
CA GLY A 280 7.71 21.27 -0.89
C GLY A 280 6.85 20.79 -2.05
N GLY A 281 6.17 19.65 -1.91
CA GLY A 281 5.05 19.27 -2.75
C GLY A 281 4.77 17.79 -3.00
N GLY A 282 3.92 17.51 -3.98
CA GLY A 282 3.74 16.15 -4.52
C GLY A 282 4.98 15.70 -5.28
N VAL A 283 5.55 16.61 -6.07
CA VAL A 283 6.91 16.55 -6.59
C VAL A 283 7.61 17.86 -6.25
N PHE A 284 8.71 17.77 -5.51
CA PHE A 284 9.51 18.91 -5.08
C PHE A 284 10.94 18.80 -5.57
N TYR A 285 11.38 19.80 -6.35
CA TYR A 285 12.79 20.00 -6.69
C TYR A 285 13.39 20.90 -5.62
N SER A 286 14.56 20.55 -5.08
CA SER A 286 15.13 21.25 -3.93
C SER A 286 16.57 21.74 -4.08
N TYR A 287 17.39 21.11 -4.94
CA TYR A 287 18.84 21.34 -5.03
C TYR A 287 19.34 21.34 -6.49
N ASN A 288 20.38 22.14 -6.76
CA ASN A 288 20.86 22.44 -8.11
C ASN A 288 21.65 21.30 -8.82
N GLN A 289 21.77 20.11 -8.24
CA GLN A 289 22.53 18.98 -8.81
C GLN A 289 21.65 17.93 -9.50
N ILE A 290 20.43 18.33 -9.90
CA ILE A 290 19.44 17.47 -10.55
C ILE A 290 19.48 17.74 -12.05
N THR A 291 19.89 16.76 -12.84
CA THR A 291 20.05 16.91 -14.30
C THR A 291 19.31 15.79 -15.02
N ASN A 292 18.59 16.10 -16.10
CA ASN A 292 17.86 15.11 -16.88
C ASN A 292 16.89 14.28 -16.02
N VAL A 293 16.03 14.97 -15.28
CA VAL A 293 15.01 14.35 -14.44
C VAL A 293 13.61 14.64 -14.94
N ASP A 294 12.95 13.58 -15.36
CA ASP A 294 11.66 13.67 -16.03
C ASP A 294 10.54 13.03 -15.20
N VAL A 295 9.36 13.65 -15.24
CA VAL A 295 8.12 13.10 -14.70
C VAL A 295 7.17 12.81 -15.86
N LEU A 296 6.92 11.54 -16.13
CA LEU A 296 6.02 11.07 -17.18
C LEU A 296 4.72 10.57 -16.56
N GLY A 297 3.65 11.36 -16.68
CA GLY A 297 2.34 11.01 -16.16
C GLY A 297 2.25 11.03 -14.64
N GLY A 298 1.34 10.20 -14.13
CA GLY A 298 1.10 10.07 -12.70
C GLY A 298 0.10 11.08 -12.17
N THR A 299 -0.30 10.84 -10.93
CA THR A 299 -1.30 11.63 -10.23
C THR A 299 -0.77 11.97 -8.84
N PHE A 300 -0.67 13.26 -8.56
CA PHE A 300 -0.11 13.80 -7.33
C PHE A 300 -1.15 14.66 -6.65
N ILE A 301 -1.59 14.26 -5.46
CA ILE A 301 -2.52 15.02 -4.63
C ILE A 301 -1.86 15.35 -3.30
N VAL A 302 -1.75 16.63 -2.95
CA VAL A 302 -1.16 17.09 -1.68
C VAL A 302 -1.92 18.28 -1.12
N CYS A 303 -1.66 18.68 0.12
CA CYS A 303 -2.38 19.79 0.75
C CYS A 303 -1.94 21.18 0.23
N ASN A 304 -0.64 21.40 0.02
CA ASN A 304 -0.10 22.73 -0.30
C ASN A 304 0.32 22.90 -1.78
N LYS A 305 1.53 22.51 -2.19
CA LYS A 305 2.02 22.67 -3.59
C LYS A 305 2.11 21.32 -4.27
N ALA A 306 1.31 20.99 -5.28
CA ALA A 306 1.40 19.65 -5.87
C ALA A 306 2.67 19.45 -6.72
N LEU A 307 3.11 20.48 -7.44
CA LEU A 307 4.38 20.57 -8.12
C LEU A 307 5.07 21.85 -7.65
N ASN A 308 6.35 21.72 -7.30
CA ASN A 308 7.21 22.85 -6.96
C ASN A 308 8.60 22.66 -7.56
N GLY A 309 8.91 23.47 -8.56
CA GLY A 309 10.15 23.38 -9.34
C GLY A 309 11.37 24.02 -8.71
N ASN A 310 11.31 24.55 -7.49
CA ASN A 310 12.38 25.34 -6.88
C ASN A 310 13.80 24.74 -7.10
N ASN A 311 14.79 25.58 -7.42
CA ASN A 311 16.19 25.15 -7.55
C ASN A 311 16.46 23.98 -8.53
N ALA A 312 15.57 23.68 -9.47
CA ALA A 312 15.83 22.70 -10.52
C ALA A 312 16.87 23.23 -11.53
N ALA A 313 17.80 22.38 -11.97
CA ALA A 313 18.71 22.71 -13.06
C ALA A 313 18.00 22.58 -14.44
N THR A 314 18.74 22.70 -15.53
CA THR A 314 18.22 22.58 -16.90
C THR A 314 17.99 21.14 -17.33
N GLY A 315 17.03 20.93 -18.24
CA GLY A 315 16.74 19.62 -18.83
C GLY A 315 15.90 18.74 -17.93
N ASN A 316 14.89 19.30 -17.26
CA ASN A 316 13.94 18.55 -16.45
C ASN A 316 12.54 18.76 -17.03
N ASP A 317 11.88 17.68 -17.42
CA ASP A 317 10.59 17.74 -18.09
C ASP A 317 9.46 17.14 -17.24
N ILE A 318 8.27 17.71 -17.34
CA ILE A 318 7.06 17.16 -16.74
C ILE A 318 6.02 17.04 -17.82
N ILE A 319 5.65 15.80 -18.15
CA ILE A 319 4.87 15.46 -19.34
C ILE A 319 3.64 14.64 -18.95
N GLY A 320 2.44 15.19 -19.19
CA GLY A 320 1.16 14.48 -18.99
C GLY A 320 0.82 14.15 -17.54
N ALA A 321 1.51 14.76 -16.57
CA ALA A 321 1.28 14.55 -15.15
C ALA A 321 0.11 15.39 -14.64
N LYS A 322 -0.59 14.90 -13.61
CA LYS A 322 -1.71 15.60 -13.00
C LYS A 322 -1.46 15.93 -11.53
N PHE A 323 -1.53 17.22 -11.22
CA PHE A 323 -1.22 17.79 -9.92
C PHE A 323 -2.46 18.44 -9.30
N ARG A 324 -2.76 18.08 -8.06
CA ARG A 324 -3.91 18.55 -7.29
C ARG A 324 -3.46 19.06 -5.93
N SER A 325 -3.81 20.31 -5.61
CA SER A 325 -3.58 20.87 -4.28
C SER A 325 -4.87 21.18 -3.53
N GLY A 326 -4.85 20.85 -2.24
CA GLY A 326 -5.75 21.42 -1.25
C GLY A 326 -6.97 20.59 -0.91
N ARG A 327 -7.33 20.70 0.38
CA ARG A 327 -8.64 20.53 0.99
C ARG A 327 -8.63 21.32 2.31
N ASN A 328 -8.54 22.63 2.19
CA ASN A 328 -8.38 23.53 3.35
C ASN A 328 -9.70 23.83 4.08
N ASN A 329 -10.80 23.18 3.69
CA ASN A 329 -12.10 23.28 4.36
C ASN A 329 -12.22 22.34 5.59
N GLY A 330 -11.11 21.75 6.05
CA GLY A 330 -11.08 20.83 7.20
C GLY A 330 -11.63 19.42 6.92
N SER A 331 -12.04 19.12 5.68
CA SER A 331 -12.55 17.79 5.31
C SER A 331 -11.46 16.72 5.13
N ASP A 332 -10.19 17.14 5.13
CA ASP A 332 -9.06 16.23 5.05
C ASP A 332 -8.34 16.17 6.41
N PRO A 333 -8.41 15.03 7.13
CA PRO A 333 -7.82 14.90 8.46
C PRO A 333 -6.29 14.90 8.45
N ASN A 334 -5.64 14.75 7.30
CA ASN A 334 -4.19 14.74 7.16
C ASN A 334 -3.63 16.10 6.68
N CYS A 335 -4.52 17.03 6.31
CA CYS A 335 -4.15 18.37 5.86
C CYS A 335 -4.40 19.43 6.93
N ASP A 336 -3.39 20.28 7.15
CA ASP A 336 -3.55 21.54 7.88
C ASP A 336 -2.52 22.55 7.36
N PHE A 337 -2.70 22.91 6.10
CA PHE A 337 -1.90 23.91 5.41
C PHE A 337 -2.82 24.78 4.58
N GLU A 338 -2.44 26.04 4.41
CA GLU A 338 -3.10 26.91 3.44
C GLU A 338 -2.90 26.34 2.04
N ALA A 339 -4.01 26.23 1.29
CA ALA A 339 -3.95 25.80 -0.09
C ALA A 339 -3.17 26.83 -0.90
N SER A 340 -2.13 26.38 -1.62
CA SER A 340 -1.43 27.22 -2.58
C SER A 340 -1.64 26.71 -4.02
N ALA A 341 -1.01 27.39 -4.97
CA ALA A 341 -1.11 27.00 -6.36
C ALA A 341 -0.57 25.56 -6.55
N PRO A 342 -1.34 24.67 -7.22
CA PRO A 342 -0.96 23.27 -7.37
C PRO A 342 0.31 23.10 -8.19
N CYS A 343 0.61 23.98 -9.13
CA CYS A 343 1.80 23.90 -9.96
C CYS A 343 2.56 25.22 -9.88
N VAL A 344 3.63 25.23 -9.08
CA VAL A 344 4.55 26.35 -8.93
C VAL A 344 5.84 25.98 -9.65
N ASN A 345 6.09 26.59 -10.80
CA ASN A 345 7.28 26.36 -11.60
C ASN A 345 8.21 27.58 -11.56
N THR A 346 8.91 27.75 -10.45
CA THR A 346 9.87 28.85 -10.27
C THR A 346 11.27 28.53 -10.83
N ALA A 347 11.40 27.50 -11.67
CA ALA A 347 12.68 27.08 -12.24
C ALA A 347 12.55 26.69 -13.72
N ALA A 348 13.63 26.17 -14.29
CA ALA A 348 13.71 25.77 -15.69
C ALA A 348 13.06 24.39 -15.97
N LEU A 349 11.85 24.15 -15.47
CA LEU A 349 11.08 22.95 -15.83
C LEU A 349 10.28 23.21 -17.10
N ARG A 350 10.33 22.27 -18.05
CA ARG A 350 9.41 22.26 -19.19
C ARG A 350 8.15 21.50 -18.79
N LEU A 351 7.00 22.15 -18.92
CA LEU A 351 5.70 21.53 -18.65
C LEU A 351 5.00 21.26 -19.99
N GLU A 352 4.62 20.01 -20.24
CA GLU A 352 3.91 19.58 -21.44
C GLU A 352 2.68 18.76 -21.05
N ASN A 353 1.49 19.17 -21.51
CA ASN A 353 0.22 18.48 -21.21
C ASN A 353 -0.05 18.26 -19.70
N VAL A 354 0.48 19.15 -18.85
CA VAL A 354 0.33 19.07 -17.39
C VAL A 354 -1.04 19.60 -16.97
N VAL A 355 -1.73 18.87 -16.11
CA VAL A 355 -3.01 19.29 -15.55
C VAL A 355 -2.83 19.72 -14.10
N CYS A 356 -3.26 20.93 -13.79
CA CYS A 356 -3.12 21.54 -12.48
C CYS A 356 -4.52 21.93 -11.96
N GLU A 357 -4.90 21.43 -10.79
CA GLU A 357 -6.23 21.65 -10.22
C GLU A 357 -6.14 21.97 -8.72
N THR A 358 -7.06 22.78 -8.23
CA THR A 358 -7.21 23.08 -6.80
C THR A 358 -8.62 22.72 -6.34
N TRP A 359 -8.78 22.32 -5.08
CA TRP A 359 -10.09 22.01 -4.51
C TRP A 359 -10.82 23.28 -4.07
N ARG A 360 -12.02 23.53 -4.61
CA ARG A 360 -12.90 24.65 -4.25
C ARG A 360 -14.34 24.21 -4.33
N GLU A 361 -15.17 24.61 -3.36
CA GLU A 361 -16.62 24.36 -3.38
C GLU A 361 -16.95 22.87 -3.68
N ASP A 362 -16.22 21.97 -3.02
CA ASP A 362 -16.37 20.50 -3.15
C ASP A 362 -16.12 19.92 -4.55
N ARG A 363 -15.33 20.60 -5.38
CA ARG A 363 -14.89 20.12 -6.69
C ARG A 363 -13.46 20.53 -7.03
N TRP A 364 -12.89 19.83 -8.00
CA TRP A 364 -11.61 20.19 -8.61
C TRP A 364 -11.80 21.28 -9.66
N VAL A 365 -11.08 22.38 -9.50
CA VAL A 365 -11.09 23.52 -10.43
C VAL A 365 -9.73 23.61 -11.13
N PRO A 366 -9.69 23.60 -12.48
CA PRO A 366 -8.47 23.81 -13.22
C PRO A 366 -7.85 25.19 -12.94
N VAL A 367 -6.52 25.22 -12.86
CA VAL A 367 -5.75 26.46 -12.71
C VAL A 367 -4.52 26.40 -13.60
N ALA A 368 -4.08 27.56 -14.10
CA ALA A 368 -2.85 27.63 -14.86
C ALA A 368 -1.63 27.33 -13.96
N PRO A 369 -0.58 26.67 -14.49
CA PRO A 369 0.73 26.64 -13.85
C PRO A 369 1.23 28.07 -13.60
N ARG A 370 1.86 28.30 -12.44
CA ARG A 370 2.38 29.60 -12.03
C ARG A 370 3.89 29.66 -12.06
#